data_AF-A0AAX3VIF2-F1
#
_entry.id   AF-A0AAX3VIF2-F1
#
_cell.length_a   1.000
_cell.length_b   1.000
_cell.length_c   1.000
_cell.angle_alpha   90.00
_cell.angle_beta   90.00
_cell.angle_gamma   90.00
#
_symmetry.space_group_name_H-M   'P 1'
#
loop_
_entity.id
_entity.type
_entity.pdbx_description
1 polymer ?
#
loop_
_entity_poly.entity_id
_entity_poly.type
_entity_poly.pdbx_seq_one_letter_code
_entity_poly.pdbx_strand_id
1 'polypeptide(L)'
;MNLDLVLRAVSRTMPVASRARHLEQWRADVAGAHEAGVRRGDVVRGAIAVALSADRDSPVLTGEPRGTASRRLSRRGVTLLAAVGATSAALWMTGDLTSPEVAIPAVVEIALAAGRSALSVLLFGGVLLAIALFIGAAALSRSAVVRFAFAATALGIPVLALAAVRPVAAGVSAAGVGLTVGGAAIGLAGAWRSMPLALEDRSAPLARRRPVAIAGLVSVTALLVLGALDLLVWNPLAKVPGYELDAIYAAMIAADGFDPAFAAGAVAVWVGVWLVAAAGVTVGSLTRGGAWLTPRRLGILYLSIIGAALFLRLFAGFSIGMSIADTFATSGGDVSALSQAFHLIGPLSFAAALLLFGWAPAGRRTTGVPVAAT
;
A
#
# COMPACT_ATOMS: atom_id res chain seq x y z
N MET A 1 30.55 5.74 30.26
CA MET A 1 29.61 5.87 29.13
C MET A 1 29.83 7.22 28.48
N ASN A 2 30.02 7.28 27.15
CA ASN A 2 30.27 8.55 26.44
C ASN A 2 28.97 9.38 26.41
N LEU A 3 28.93 10.47 27.19
CA LEU A 3 27.73 11.32 27.32
C LEU A 3 27.30 11.92 25.97
N ASP A 4 28.25 12.19 25.07
CA ASP A 4 27.94 12.70 23.73
C ASP A 4 27.17 11.66 22.89
N LEU A 5 27.49 10.37 23.01
CA LEU A 5 26.73 9.31 22.34
C LEU A 5 25.28 9.26 22.83
N VAL A 6 25.07 9.44 24.14
CA VAL A 6 23.72 9.48 24.73
C VAL A 6 22.94 10.69 24.23
N LEU A 7 23.53 11.88 24.26
CA LEU A 7 22.89 13.10 23.74
C LEU A 7 22.57 12.98 22.24
N ARG A 8 23.46 12.39 21.43
CA ARG A 8 23.16 12.08 20.03
C ARG A 8 21.97 11.13 19.90
N ALA A 9 21.89 10.08 20.71
CA ALA A 9 20.76 9.15 20.71
C ALA A 9 19.45 9.84 21.12
N VAL A 10 19.46 10.64 22.20
CA VAL A 10 18.29 11.40 22.67
C VAL A 10 17.84 12.41 21.62
N SER A 11 18.76 13.16 21.01
CA SER A 11 18.43 14.13 19.96
C SER A 11 17.81 13.48 18.72
N ARG A 12 18.18 12.23 18.40
CA ARG A 12 17.55 11.48 17.30
C ARG A 12 16.07 11.20 17.56
N THR A 13 15.66 11.13 18.82
CA THR A 13 14.25 11.04 19.16
C THR A 13 13.53 12.34 18.84
N MET A 14 14.17 13.51 18.92
CA MET A 14 13.55 14.83 18.70
C MET A 14 13.14 15.08 17.23
N PRO A 15 12.16 15.98 16.97
CA PRO A 15 11.78 16.37 15.62
C PRO A 15 12.98 16.88 14.79
N VAL A 16 13.00 16.55 13.49
CA VAL A 16 14.14 16.83 12.60
C VAL A 16 14.50 18.32 12.58
N ALA A 17 13.49 19.20 12.59
CA ALA A 17 13.69 20.65 12.54
C ALA A 17 14.40 21.23 13.77
N SER A 18 14.24 20.61 14.95
CA SER A 18 14.81 21.11 16.21
C SER A 18 15.96 20.27 16.73
N ARG A 19 16.23 19.10 16.15
CA ARG A 19 17.25 18.13 16.57
C ARG A 19 18.64 18.75 16.73
N ALA A 20 19.13 19.45 15.70
CA ALA A 20 20.47 20.02 15.71
C ALA A 20 20.62 21.08 16.80
N ARG A 21 19.61 21.97 16.93
CA ARG A 21 19.57 23.01 17.95
C ARG A 21 19.58 22.44 19.37
N HIS A 22 18.76 21.43 19.66
CA HIS A 22 18.75 20.80 20.99
C HIS A 22 20.06 20.07 21.29
N LEU A 23 20.63 19.36 20.31
CA LEU A 23 21.91 18.69 20.50
C LEU A 23 23.04 19.68 20.83
N GLU A 24 23.05 20.82 20.14
CA GLU A 24 24.00 21.91 20.41
C GLU A 24 23.79 22.50 21.80
N GLN A 25 22.54 22.82 22.17
CA GLN A 25 22.20 23.31 23.52
C GLN A 25 22.63 22.34 24.62
N TRP A 26 22.27 21.06 24.51
CA TRP A 26 22.64 20.08 25.54
C TRP A 26 24.15 19.84 25.63
N ARG A 27 24.89 20.02 24.52
CA ARG A 27 26.36 19.96 24.55
C ARG A 27 26.95 21.17 25.27
N ALA A 28 26.41 22.36 25.02
CA ALA A 28 26.79 23.57 25.74
C ALA A 28 26.48 23.42 27.24
N ASP A 29 25.31 22.89 27.60
CA ASP A 29 24.91 22.64 28.98
C ASP A 29 25.85 21.64 29.68
N VAL A 30 26.26 20.56 28.98
CA VAL A 30 27.22 19.59 29.53
C VAL A 30 28.61 20.20 29.70
N ALA A 31 29.02 21.11 28.81
CA ALA A 31 30.28 21.82 28.91
C ALA A 31 30.29 22.78 30.12
N GLY A 32 29.22 23.57 30.29
CA GLY A 32 29.05 24.52 31.39
C GLY A 32 28.61 23.91 32.72
N ALA A 33 28.30 22.60 32.76
CA ALA A 33 27.73 21.95 33.94
C ALA A 33 28.58 22.15 35.22
N HIS A 34 29.91 22.14 35.10
CA HIS A 34 30.81 22.28 36.25
C HIS A 34 30.75 23.69 36.87
N GLU A 35 30.71 24.72 36.02
CA GLU A 35 30.59 26.13 36.45
C GLU A 35 29.25 26.39 37.12
N ALA A 36 28.19 25.71 36.67
CA ALA A 36 26.85 25.79 37.27
C ALA A 36 26.68 24.94 38.54
N GLY A 37 27.71 24.19 38.98
CA GLY A 37 27.62 23.28 40.13
C GLY A 37 26.73 22.05 39.89
N VAL A 38 26.43 21.71 38.64
CA VAL A 38 25.56 20.60 38.25
C VAL A 38 26.39 19.40 37.76
N ARG A 39 25.98 18.18 38.11
CA ARG A 39 26.64 16.99 37.56
C ARG A 39 26.26 16.84 36.08
N ARG A 40 27.23 16.58 35.21
CA ARG A 40 27.00 16.31 33.77
C ARG A 40 25.95 15.22 33.51
N GLY A 41 25.84 14.23 34.39
CA GLY A 41 24.82 13.18 34.30
C GLY A 41 23.39 13.68 34.50
N ASP A 42 23.18 14.71 35.31
CA ASP A 42 21.86 15.30 35.54
C ASP A 42 21.42 16.14 34.34
N VAL A 43 22.35 16.77 33.62
CA VAL A 43 22.06 17.41 32.32
C VAL A 43 21.54 16.39 31.31
N VAL A 44 22.15 15.20 31.23
CA VAL A 44 21.68 14.14 30.34
C VAL A 44 20.30 13.61 30.75
N ARG A 45 20.03 13.45 32.05
CA ARG A 45 18.69 13.11 32.55
C ARG A 45 17.66 14.18 32.20
N GLY A 46 18.03 15.46 32.32
CA GLY A 46 17.22 16.59 31.90
C GLY A 46 16.91 16.54 30.40
N ALA A 47 17.90 16.28 29.56
CA ALA A 47 17.72 16.10 28.12
C ALA A 47 16.77 14.95 27.79
N ILE A 48 16.87 13.81 28.50
CA ILE A 48 15.93 12.68 28.36
C ILE A 48 14.52 13.09 28.78
N ALA A 49 14.37 13.74 29.93
CA ALA A 49 13.07 14.20 30.43
C ALA A 49 12.41 15.18 29.46
N VAL A 50 13.16 16.15 28.91
CA VAL A 50 12.69 17.07 27.87
C VAL A 50 12.29 16.31 26.61
N ALA A 51 13.10 15.33 26.16
CA ALA A 51 12.77 14.55 24.97
C ALA A 51 11.50 13.70 25.15
N LEU A 52 11.22 13.22 26.36
CA LEU A 52 10.02 12.45 26.70
C LEU A 52 8.78 13.34 26.89
N SER A 53 8.94 14.55 27.41
CA SER A 53 7.83 15.49 27.67
C SER A 53 7.55 16.47 26.52
N ALA A 54 8.46 16.59 25.55
CA ALA A 54 8.31 17.49 24.43
C ALA A 54 6.98 17.28 23.69
N ASP A 55 6.19 18.35 23.54
CA ASP A 55 5.00 18.36 22.68
C ASP A 55 5.42 18.12 21.23
N ARG A 56 5.35 16.86 20.79
CA ARG A 56 5.77 16.40 19.46
C ARG A 56 4.90 16.96 18.33
N ASP A 57 3.81 17.63 18.66
CA ASP A 57 2.93 18.32 17.74
C ASP A 57 3.11 19.85 17.80
N SER A 58 4.03 20.35 18.64
CA SER A 58 4.30 21.78 18.75
C SER A 58 4.93 22.35 17.48
N PRO A 59 4.36 23.40 16.87
CA PRO A 59 4.91 24.04 15.67
C PRO A 59 6.31 24.61 15.88
N VAL A 60 6.63 24.99 17.13
CA VAL A 60 7.95 25.49 17.51
C VAL A 60 9.02 24.41 17.33
N LEU A 61 8.66 23.14 17.59
CA LEU A 61 9.59 22.02 17.48
C LEU A 61 9.58 21.38 16.09
N THR A 62 8.43 21.33 15.43
CA THR A 62 8.26 20.61 14.14
C THR A 62 8.37 21.51 12.91
N GLY A 63 8.11 22.81 13.05
CA GLY A 63 7.89 23.72 11.92
C GLY A 63 6.58 23.46 11.16
N GLU A 64 5.74 22.54 11.64
CA GLU A 64 4.48 22.15 11.01
C GLU A 64 3.28 22.63 11.87
N PRO A 65 2.13 22.98 11.26
CA PRO A 65 0.93 23.24 12.03
C PRO A 65 0.50 22.00 12.84
N ARG A 66 -0.05 22.26 14.02
CA ARG A 66 -0.58 21.25 14.95
C ARG A 66 -1.56 20.30 14.24
N GLY A 67 -1.49 19.01 14.54
CA GLY A 67 -2.28 17.94 13.95
C GLY A 67 -1.70 17.33 12.67
N THR A 68 -0.73 17.97 12.02
CA THR A 68 -0.14 17.48 10.77
C THR A 68 0.56 16.12 10.95
N ALA A 69 1.24 15.95 12.09
CA ALA A 69 1.94 14.72 12.41
C ALA A 69 0.97 13.53 12.60
N SER A 70 -0.08 13.71 13.41
CA SER A 70 -1.12 12.69 13.62
C SER A 70 -1.78 12.29 12.29
N ARG A 71 -2.12 13.26 11.44
CA ARG A 71 -2.71 13.01 10.11
C ARG A 71 -1.78 12.25 9.17
N ARG A 72 -0.50 12.59 9.16
CA ARG A 72 0.51 11.89 8.34
C ARG A 72 0.67 10.45 8.80
N LEU A 73 0.73 10.21 10.11
CA LEU A 73 0.82 8.87 10.68
C LEU A 73 -0.44 8.05 10.37
N SER A 74 -1.62 8.61 10.56
CA SER A 74 -2.89 7.92 10.26
C SER A 74 -3.03 7.60 8.79
N ARG A 75 -2.70 8.54 7.89
CA ARG A 75 -2.70 8.29 6.44
C ARG A 75 -1.77 7.13 6.07
N ARG A 76 -0.53 7.14 6.59
CA ARG A 76 0.44 6.05 6.36
C ARG A 76 -0.07 4.72 6.93
N GLY A 77 -0.58 4.74 8.15
CA GLY A 77 -1.14 3.57 8.83
C GLY A 77 -2.27 2.93 8.04
N VAL A 78 -3.23 3.73 7.57
CA VAL A 78 -4.36 3.24 6.77
C VAL A 78 -3.91 2.69 5.43
N THR A 79 -3.04 3.40 4.70
CA THR A 79 -2.56 2.90 3.41
C THR A 79 -1.72 1.63 3.52
N LEU A 80 -0.94 1.50 4.61
CA LEU A 80 -0.16 0.31 4.87
C LEU A 80 -1.06 -0.86 5.26
N LEU A 81 -2.04 -0.62 6.14
CA LEU A 81 -3.02 -1.62 6.53
C LEU A 81 -3.83 -2.11 5.32
N ALA A 82 -4.26 -1.20 4.44
CA ALA A 82 -4.95 -1.54 3.20
C ALA A 82 -4.05 -2.32 2.23
N ALA A 83 -2.76 -1.93 2.10
CA ALA A 83 -1.81 -2.64 1.25
C ALA A 83 -1.55 -4.07 1.75
N VAL A 84 -1.33 -4.22 3.06
CA VAL A 84 -1.19 -5.53 3.72
C VAL A 84 -2.46 -6.36 3.54
N GLY A 85 -3.63 -5.79 3.87
CA GLY A 85 -4.91 -6.49 3.76
C GLY A 85 -5.22 -6.96 2.35
N ALA A 86 -5.02 -6.11 1.33
CA ALA A 86 -5.23 -6.48 -0.07
C ALA A 86 -4.27 -7.60 -0.52
N THR A 87 -3.01 -7.51 -0.13
CA THR A 87 -2.01 -8.54 -0.48
C THR A 87 -2.29 -9.86 0.23
N SER A 88 -2.60 -9.83 1.52
CA SER A 88 -2.95 -11.02 2.30
C SER A 88 -4.24 -11.68 1.79
N ALA A 89 -5.27 -10.90 1.46
CA ALA A 89 -6.51 -11.43 0.91
C ALA A 89 -6.26 -12.12 -0.44
N ALA A 90 -5.44 -11.52 -1.31
CA ALA A 90 -5.09 -12.16 -2.57
C ALA A 90 -4.25 -13.43 -2.40
N LEU A 91 -3.29 -13.45 -1.48
CA LEU A 91 -2.54 -14.66 -1.15
C LEU A 91 -3.44 -15.76 -0.58
N TRP A 92 -4.43 -15.39 0.24
CA TRP A 92 -5.39 -16.34 0.79
C TRP A 92 -6.28 -16.94 -0.29
N MET A 93 -6.82 -16.11 -1.20
CA MET A 93 -7.63 -16.58 -2.34
C MET A 93 -6.86 -17.48 -3.31
N THR A 94 -5.53 -17.46 -3.25
CA THR A 94 -4.64 -18.20 -4.17
C THR A 94 -3.82 -19.29 -3.47
N GLY A 95 -4.06 -19.51 -2.17
CA GLY A 95 -3.30 -20.43 -1.34
C GLY A 95 -3.39 -21.89 -1.77
N ASP A 96 -4.44 -22.27 -2.51
CA ASP A 96 -4.62 -23.63 -3.04
C ASP A 96 -3.72 -23.94 -4.25
N LEU A 97 -3.01 -22.96 -4.81
CA LEU A 97 -2.03 -23.15 -5.90
C LEU A 97 -0.70 -23.77 -5.41
N THR A 98 -0.69 -24.44 -4.26
CA THR A 98 0.51 -25.06 -3.67
C THR A 98 0.82 -26.46 -4.18
N SER A 99 -0.12 -27.09 -4.87
CA SER A 99 0.05 -28.39 -5.52
C SER A 99 -0.17 -28.24 -7.01
N PRO A 100 0.82 -27.69 -7.76
CA PRO A 100 0.71 -27.67 -9.20
C PRO A 100 0.67 -29.13 -9.70
N GLU A 101 -0.42 -29.54 -10.35
CA GLU A 101 -0.50 -30.87 -10.99
C GLU A 101 0.59 -31.03 -12.07
N VAL A 102 1.04 -29.90 -12.63
CA VAL A 102 2.17 -29.83 -13.55
C VAL A 102 3.46 -29.59 -12.78
N ALA A 103 4.40 -30.53 -12.86
CA ALA A 103 5.72 -30.40 -12.25
C ALA A 103 6.45 -29.15 -12.77
N ILE A 104 6.63 -28.16 -11.89
CA ILE A 104 7.49 -27.01 -12.16
C ILE A 104 8.95 -27.37 -11.86
N PRO A 105 9.94 -26.77 -12.55
CA PRO A 105 11.34 -26.99 -12.23
C PRO A 105 11.61 -26.63 -10.75
N ALA A 106 12.36 -27.48 -10.04
CA ALA A 106 12.63 -27.30 -8.61
C ALA A 106 13.20 -25.91 -8.26
N VAL A 107 13.98 -25.31 -9.17
CA VAL A 107 14.51 -23.94 -9.01
C VAL A 107 13.39 -22.90 -8.92
N VAL A 108 12.34 -23.04 -9.74
CA VAL A 108 11.17 -22.14 -9.75
C VAL A 108 10.35 -22.34 -8.47
N GLU A 109 10.15 -23.58 -8.04
CA GLU A 109 9.46 -23.89 -6.80
C GLU A 109 10.16 -23.27 -5.58
N ILE A 110 11.48 -23.47 -5.46
CA ILE A 110 12.31 -22.86 -4.40
C ILE A 110 12.21 -21.33 -4.44
N ALA A 111 12.27 -20.73 -5.63
CA ALA A 111 12.16 -19.28 -5.78
C ALA A 111 10.78 -18.75 -5.35
N LEU A 112 9.70 -19.45 -5.72
CA LEU A 112 8.34 -19.10 -5.32
C LEU A 112 8.15 -19.26 -3.80
N ALA A 113 8.65 -20.35 -3.22
CA ALA A 113 8.60 -20.59 -1.78
C ALA A 113 9.36 -19.49 -1.02
N ALA A 114 10.59 -19.17 -1.42
CA ALA A 114 11.38 -18.09 -0.84
C ALA A 114 10.69 -16.72 -0.98
N GLY A 115 10.11 -16.44 -2.15
CA GLY A 115 9.33 -15.23 -2.40
C GLY A 115 8.11 -15.11 -1.48
N ARG A 116 7.36 -16.20 -1.30
CA ARG A 116 6.21 -16.26 -0.36
C ARG A 116 6.66 -16.07 1.08
N SER A 117 7.74 -16.71 1.52
CA SER A 117 8.29 -16.53 2.88
C SER A 117 8.73 -15.08 3.10
N ALA A 118 9.45 -14.48 2.16
CA ALA A 118 9.86 -13.08 2.24
C ALA A 118 8.64 -12.15 2.29
N LEU A 119 7.62 -12.40 1.46
CA LEU A 119 6.39 -11.62 1.44
C LEU A 119 5.64 -11.74 2.78
N SER A 120 5.53 -12.93 3.36
CA SER A 120 4.92 -13.15 4.68
C SER A 120 5.63 -12.37 5.79
N VAL A 121 6.97 -12.35 5.77
CA VAL A 121 7.76 -11.54 6.71
C VAL A 121 7.49 -10.04 6.52
N LEU A 122 7.42 -9.58 5.26
CA LEU A 122 7.11 -8.18 4.94
C LEU A 122 5.69 -7.79 5.37
N LEU A 123 4.71 -8.68 5.18
CA LEU A 123 3.33 -8.46 5.61
C LEU A 123 3.25 -8.37 7.13
N PHE A 124 3.90 -9.29 7.85
CA PHE A 124 3.96 -9.26 9.31
C PHE A 124 4.63 -7.98 9.83
N GLY A 125 5.79 -7.60 9.28
CA GLY A 125 6.45 -6.34 9.59
C GLY A 125 5.58 -5.12 9.26
N GLY A 126 4.83 -5.18 8.16
CA GLY A 126 3.85 -4.17 7.76
C GLY A 126 2.70 -4.02 8.74
N VAL A 127 2.17 -5.13 9.28
CA VAL A 127 1.15 -5.13 10.34
C VAL A 127 1.68 -4.44 11.60
N LEU A 128 2.86 -4.83 12.07
CA LEU A 128 3.47 -4.23 13.27
C LEU A 128 3.72 -2.73 13.09
N LEU A 129 4.21 -2.34 11.90
CA LEU A 129 4.41 -0.94 11.57
C LEU A 129 3.08 -0.17 11.50
N ALA A 130 2.01 -0.76 10.94
CA ALA A 130 0.69 -0.14 10.92
C ALA A 130 0.16 0.11 12.35
N ILE A 131 0.28 -0.87 13.24
CA ILE A 131 -0.06 -0.72 14.67
C ILE A 131 0.73 0.44 15.29
N ALA A 132 2.05 0.48 15.10
CA ALA A 132 2.89 1.55 15.62
C ALA A 132 2.49 2.93 15.07
N LEU A 133 2.12 3.02 13.79
CA LEU A 133 1.64 4.25 13.17
C LEU A 133 0.31 4.71 13.77
N PHE A 134 -0.63 3.80 14.06
CA PHE A 134 -1.90 4.14 14.71
C PHE A 134 -1.73 4.53 16.17
N ILE A 135 -0.86 3.85 16.93
CA ILE A 135 -0.50 4.26 18.30
C ILE A 135 0.10 5.66 18.29
N GLY A 136 1.04 5.94 17.37
CA GLY A 136 1.61 7.28 17.21
C GLY A 136 0.57 8.32 16.80
N ALA A 137 -0.35 7.98 15.88
CA ALA A 137 -1.44 8.87 15.48
C ALA A 137 -2.39 9.19 16.65
N ALA A 138 -2.70 8.19 17.49
CA ALA A 138 -3.50 8.34 18.70
C ALA A 138 -2.77 9.23 19.74
N ALA A 139 -1.50 8.96 20.02
CA ALA A 139 -0.72 9.73 21.00
C ALA A 139 -0.59 11.22 20.62
N LEU A 140 -0.52 11.52 19.32
CA LEU A 140 -0.40 12.89 18.81
C LEU A 140 -1.73 13.59 18.51
N SER A 141 -2.85 12.88 18.58
CA SER A 141 -4.16 13.47 18.30
C SER A 141 -4.63 14.33 19.48
N ARG A 142 -5.29 15.46 19.22
CA ARG A 142 -5.86 16.32 20.27
C ARG A 142 -7.29 15.91 20.65
N SER A 143 -8.07 15.45 19.68
CA SER A 143 -9.45 15.03 19.89
C SER A 143 -9.49 13.66 20.55
N ALA A 144 -10.11 13.57 21.74
CA ALA A 144 -10.29 12.31 22.45
C ALA A 144 -10.95 11.24 21.57
N VAL A 145 -11.97 11.63 20.78
CA VAL A 145 -12.65 10.74 19.82
C VAL A 145 -11.66 10.15 18.82
N VAL A 146 -10.79 10.97 18.23
CA VAL A 146 -9.78 10.51 17.27
C VAL A 146 -8.71 9.65 17.94
N ARG A 147 -8.32 9.95 19.19
CA ARG A 147 -7.39 9.11 19.97
C ARG A 147 -7.96 7.72 20.19
N PHE A 148 -9.19 7.64 20.71
CA PHE A 148 -9.86 6.38 20.96
C PHE A 148 -10.10 5.60 19.67
N ALA A 149 -10.48 6.27 18.57
CA ALA A 149 -10.68 5.62 17.28
C ALA A 149 -9.38 4.96 16.75
N PHE A 150 -8.24 5.65 16.78
CA PHE A 150 -6.97 5.05 16.35
C PHE A 150 -6.44 4.00 17.32
N ALA A 151 -6.65 4.16 18.63
CA ALA A 151 -6.32 3.12 19.61
C ALA A 151 -7.15 1.85 19.38
N ALA A 152 -8.44 2.00 19.09
CA ALA A 152 -9.32 0.90 18.72
C ALA A 152 -8.85 0.21 17.44
N THR A 153 -8.41 0.95 16.42
CA THR A 153 -7.80 0.36 15.22
C THR A 153 -6.55 -0.45 15.55
N ALA A 154 -5.64 0.11 16.35
CA ALA A 154 -4.41 -0.56 16.75
C ALA A 154 -4.69 -1.87 17.52
N LEU A 155 -5.78 -1.93 18.29
CA LEU A 155 -6.23 -3.11 19.03
C LEU A 155 -7.03 -4.09 18.16
N GLY A 156 -7.79 -3.61 17.18
CA GLY A 156 -8.55 -4.46 16.26
C GLY A 156 -7.66 -5.36 15.39
N ILE A 157 -6.49 -4.85 14.98
CA ILE A 157 -5.52 -5.58 14.14
C ILE A 157 -5.06 -6.90 14.79
N PRO A 158 -4.54 -6.94 16.04
CA PRO A 158 -4.14 -8.19 16.67
C PRO A 158 -5.33 -9.12 16.97
N VAL A 159 -6.53 -8.59 17.20
CA VAL A 159 -7.76 -9.41 17.32
C VAL A 159 -8.04 -10.14 16.01
N LEU A 160 -7.93 -9.46 14.87
CA LEU A 160 -8.06 -10.07 13.55
C LEU A 160 -6.96 -11.10 13.27
N ALA A 161 -5.71 -10.80 13.64
CA ALA A 161 -4.60 -11.73 13.49
C ALA A 161 -4.82 -13.01 14.32
N LEU A 162 -5.32 -12.89 15.55
CA LEU A 162 -5.67 -14.03 16.39
C LEU A 162 -6.82 -14.84 15.79
N ALA A 163 -7.86 -14.16 15.30
CA ALA A 163 -9.02 -14.77 14.66
C ALA A 163 -8.66 -15.54 13.37
N ALA A 164 -7.58 -15.14 12.68
CA ALA A 164 -7.10 -15.83 11.49
C ALA A 164 -6.35 -17.13 11.79
N VAL A 165 -5.74 -17.25 12.97
CA VAL A 165 -4.91 -18.41 13.35
C VAL A 165 -5.66 -19.39 14.27
N ARG A 166 -6.74 -18.93 14.90
CA ARG A 166 -7.54 -19.73 15.85
C ARG A 166 -9.01 -19.71 15.46
N PRO A 167 -9.73 -20.84 15.57
CA PRO A 167 -11.17 -20.83 15.47
C PRO A 167 -11.73 -20.01 16.64
N VAL A 168 -12.19 -18.80 16.34
CA VAL A 168 -12.85 -17.91 17.30
C VAL A 168 -14.32 -17.79 16.94
N ALA A 169 -15.16 -17.44 17.92
CA ALA A 169 -16.57 -17.15 17.66
C ALA A 169 -16.70 -16.03 16.61
N ALA A 170 -17.66 -16.14 15.69
CA ALA A 170 -17.88 -15.16 14.63
C ALA A 170 -18.02 -13.72 15.16
N GLY A 171 -18.58 -13.55 16.36
CA GLY A 171 -18.67 -12.26 17.04
C GLY A 171 -17.31 -11.61 17.35
N VAL A 172 -16.26 -12.40 17.64
CA VAL A 172 -14.89 -11.91 17.87
C VAL A 172 -14.28 -11.39 16.58
N SER A 173 -14.45 -12.12 15.48
CA SER A 173 -13.99 -11.68 14.15
C SER A 173 -14.72 -10.40 13.71
N ALA A 174 -16.04 -10.35 13.87
CA ALA A 174 -16.84 -9.18 13.56
C ALA A 174 -16.42 -7.96 14.42
N ALA A 175 -16.16 -8.15 15.71
CA ALA A 175 -15.64 -7.11 16.60
C ALA A 175 -14.26 -6.62 16.14
N GLY A 176 -13.35 -7.54 15.77
CA GLY A 176 -12.04 -7.20 15.21
C GLY A 176 -12.14 -6.35 13.94
N VAL A 177 -13.04 -6.71 13.01
CA VAL A 177 -13.31 -5.93 11.79
C VAL A 177 -13.87 -4.56 12.16
N GLY A 178 -14.88 -4.50 13.04
CA GLY A 178 -15.50 -3.25 13.48
C GLY A 178 -14.52 -2.29 14.14
N LEU A 179 -13.67 -2.78 15.05
CA LEU A 179 -12.61 -1.99 15.69
C LEU A 179 -11.60 -1.46 14.68
N THR A 180 -11.18 -2.31 13.74
CA THR A 180 -10.17 -1.96 12.74
C THR A 180 -10.71 -0.95 11.73
N VAL A 181 -11.77 -1.32 11.01
CA VAL A 181 -12.35 -0.52 9.91
C VAL A 181 -13.08 0.71 10.46
N GLY A 182 -13.94 0.52 11.47
CA GLY A 182 -14.69 1.60 12.09
C GLY A 182 -13.76 2.61 12.78
N GLY A 183 -12.79 2.14 13.56
CA GLY A 183 -11.77 3.00 14.17
C GLY A 183 -10.97 3.78 13.14
N ALA A 184 -10.56 3.15 12.04
CA ALA A 184 -9.76 3.80 11.00
C ALA A 184 -10.58 4.87 10.26
N ALA A 185 -11.84 4.56 9.92
CA ALA A 185 -12.74 5.48 9.25
C ALA A 185 -13.08 6.69 10.13
N ILE A 186 -13.48 6.47 11.39
CA ILE A 186 -13.80 7.55 12.34
C ILE A 186 -12.55 8.40 12.62
N GLY A 187 -11.41 7.75 12.86
CA GLY A 187 -10.14 8.43 13.10
C GLY A 187 -9.70 9.29 11.91
N LEU A 188 -9.82 8.78 10.68
CA LEU A 188 -9.54 9.55 9.46
C LEU A 188 -10.49 10.73 9.30
N ALA A 189 -11.80 10.50 9.43
CA ALA A 189 -12.81 11.55 9.29
C ALA A 189 -12.56 12.69 10.28
N GLY A 190 -12.29 12.37 11.56
CA GLY A 190 -11.97 13.36 12.58
C GLY A 190 -10.63 14.06 12.35
N ALA A 191 -9.59 13.33 11.94
CA ALA A 191 -8.26 13.89 11.67
C ALA A 191 -8.21 14.76 10.40
N TRP A 192 -9.13 14.57 9.45
CA TRP A 192 -9.12 15.29 8.17
C TRP A 192 -10.07 16.48 8.13
N ARG A 193 -11.11 16.50 8.99
CA ARG A 193 -12.07 17.61 9.08
C ARG A 193 -11.46 18.92 9.62
N SER A 194 -10.28 18.86 10.24
CA SER A 194 -9.79 19.91 11.13
C SER A 194 -8.87 20.97 10.51
N MET A 195 -8.47 20.90 9.23
CA MET A 195 -7.83 22.03 8.54
C MET A 195 -7.99 21.99 7.01
N PRO A 196 -8.23 23.15 6.35
CA PRO A 196 -7.98 23.28 4.94
C PRO A 196 -6.48 23.09 4.69
N LEU A 197 -6.12 21.99 4.02
CA LEU A 197 -4.78 21.86 3.48
C LEU A 197 -4.65 22.91 2.39
N ALA A 198 -3.74 23.86 2.55
CA ALA A 198 -3.15 24.51 1.39
C ALA A 198 -2.45 23.39 0.60
N LEU A 199 -3.13 22.88 -0.42
CA LEU A 199 -2.55 21.94 -1.36
C LEU A 199 -1.46 22.72 -2.09
N GLU A 200 -0.21 22.44 -1.75
CA GLU A 200 0.92 22.94 -2.52
C GLU A 200 0.74 22.46 -3.96
N ASP A 201 0.59 23.40 -4.89
CA ASP A 201 0.40 23.11 -6.31
C ASP A 201 1.71 22.55 -6.86
N ARG A 202 1.88 21.23 -6.71
CA ARG A 202 3.04 20.51 -7.22
C ARG A 202 2.84 20.25 -8.69
N SER A 203 3.53 21.07 -9.49
CA SER A 203 3.70 20.83 -10.91
C SER A 203 5.00 20.06 -11.18
N ALA A 204 5.02 19.28 -12.25
CA ALA A 204 6.23 18.63 -12.76
C ALA A 204 6.48 19.03 -14.22
N PRO A 205 7.74 19.28 -14.62
CA PRO A 205 8.07 19.56 -16.01
C PRO A 205 7.79 18.33 -16.90
N LEU A 206 7.47 18.57 -18.17
CA LEU A 206 7.13 17.50 -19.13
C LEU A 206 8.25 16.44 -19.24
N ALA A 207 9.51 16.87 -19.22
CA ALA A 207 10.68 15.99 -19.29
C ALA A 207 10.72 14.92 -18.18
N ARG A 208 10.18 15.22 -16.99
CA ARG A 208 10.10 14.26 -15.87
C ARG A 208 8.86 13.37 -15.95
N ARG A 209 7.75 13.88 -16.50
CA ARG A 209 6.47 13.15 -16.63
C ARG A 209 6.50 12.14 -17.77
N ARG A 210 7.01 12.57 -18.93
CA ARG A 210 7.01 11.81 -20.19
C ARG A 210 7.55 10.37 -20.07
N PRO A 211 8.75 10.10 -19.50
CA PRO A 211 9.25 8.73 -19.43
C PRO A 211 8.35 7.83 -18.57
N VAL A 212 7.83 8.34 -17.45
CA VAL A 212 6.92 7.57 -16.58
C VAL A 212 5.57 7.32 -17.25
N ALA A 213 5.05 8.31 -17.98
CA ALA A 213 3.82 8.17 -18.74
C ALA A 213 3.95 7.10 -19.84
N ILE A 214 5.03 7.14 -20.61
CA ILE A 214 5.30 6.15 -21.67
C ILE A 214 5.51 4.77 -21.07
N ALA A 215 6.36 4.65 -20.04
CA ALA A 215 6.62 3.38 -19.38
C ALA A 215 5.34 2.78 -18.77
N GLY A 216 4.50 3.61 -18.16
CA GLY A 216 3.20 3.21 -17.62
C GLY A 216 2.26 2.69 -18.71
N LEU A 217 2.14 3.41 -19.82
CA LEU A 217 1.32 2.97 -20.96
C LEU A 217 1.80 1.63 -21.51
N VAL A 218 3.10 1.52 -21.81
CA VAL A 218 3.71 0.29 -22.34
C VAL A 218 3.48 -0.88 -21.38
N SER A 219 3.66 -0.67 -20.07
CA SER A 219 3.45 -1.71 -19.06
C SER A 219 2.00 -2.19 -19.03
N VAL A 220 1.03 -1.27 -19.07
CA VAL A 220 -0.39 -1.64 -19.13
C VAL A 220 -0.71 -2.36 -20.43
N THR A 221 -0.27 -1.85 -21.59
CA THR A 221 -0.53 -2.49 -22.89
C THR A 221 0.05 -3.90 -22.95
N ALA A 222 1.31 -4.09 -22.53
CA ALA A 222 1.94 -5.41 -22.49
C ALA A 222 1.15 -6.38 -21.59
N LEU A 223 0.74 -5.91 -20.41
CA LEU A 223 -0.07 -6.71 -19.48
C LEU A 223 -1.43 -7.07 -20.06
N LEU A 224 -2.11 -6.16 -20.76
CA LEU A 224 -3.41 -6.44 -21.38
C LEU A 224 -3.30 -7.46 -22.51
N VAL A 225 -2.26 -7.34 -23.35
CA VAL A 225 -1.99 -8.32 -24.41
C VAL A 225 -1.71 -9.70 -23.82
N LEU A 226 -0.81 -9.77 -22.83
CA LEU A 226 -0.48 -11.01 -22.14
C LEU A 226 -1.72 -11.57 -21.41
N GLY A 227 -2.54 -10.73 -20.81
CA GLY A 227 -3.79 -11.13 -20.14
C GLY A 227 -4.84 -11.69 -21.10
N ALA A 228 -4.96 -11.13 -22.30
CA ALA A 228 -5.85 -11.64 -23.33
C ALA A 228 -5.38 -12.99 -23.88
N LEU A 229 -4.08 -13.11 -24.20
CA LEU A 229 -3.47 -14.38 -24.62
C LEU A 229 -3.61 -15.45 -23.53
N ASP A 230 -3.43 -15.06 -22.27
CA ASP A 230 -3.61 -15.96 -21.15
C ASP A 230 -5.05 -16.48 -21.07
N LEU A 231 -6.05 -15.60 -21.12
CA LEU A 231 -7.46 -15.99 -21.04
C LEU A 231 -7.92 -16.87 -22.20
N LEU A 232 -7.48 -16.56 -23.42
CA LEU A 232 -7.99 -17.17 -24.66
C LEU A 232 -7.15 -18.36 -25.16
N VAL A 233 -5.91 -18.52 -24.68
CA VAL A 233 -4.98 -19.51 -25.24
C VAL A 233 -4.30 -20.30 -24.13
N TRP A 234 -3.48 -19.64 -23.32
CA TRP A 234 -2.59 -20.38 -22.40
C TRP A 234 -3.33 -20.99 -21.22
N ASN A 235 -4.38 -20.34 -20.70
CA ASN A 235 -5.14 -20.87 -19.59
C ASN A 235 -6.03 -22.05 -19.99
N PRO A 236 -6.75 -22.03 -21.14
CA PRO A 236 -7.41 -23.23 -21.64
C PRO A 236 -6.46 -24.42 -21.84
N LEU A 237 -5.31 -24.21 -22.49
CA LEU A 237 -4.31 -25.27 -22.70
C LEU A 237 -3.72 -25.80 -21.39
N ALA A 238 -3.57 -24.94 -20.38
CA ALA A 238 -3.08 -25.35 -19.06
C ALA A 238 -4.14 -26.16 -18.28
N LYS A 239 -5.42 -25.86 -18.44
CA LYS A 239 -6.54 -26.56 -17.78
C LYS A 239 -6.81 -27.94 -18.36
N VAL A 240 -6.56 -28.13 -19.65
CA VAL A 240 -6.87 -29.38 -20.35
C VAL A 240 -5.62 -29.88 -21.08
N PRO A 241 -4.61 -30.38 -20.34
CA PRO A 241 -3.36 -30.82 -20.94
C PRO A 241 -3.59 -31.99 -21.91
N GLY A 242 -2.86 -31.96 -23.04
CA GLY A 242 -2.94 -33.00 -24.07
C GLY A 242 -4.02 -32.79 -25.14
N TYR A 243 -4.82 -31.73 -25.03
CA TYR A 243 -5.77 -31.31 -26.07
C TYR A 243 -5.22 -30.12 -26.86
N GLU A 244 -5.53 -30.10 -28.16
CA GLU A 244 -5.33 -28.93 -29.00
C GLU A 244 -6.41 -27.87 -28.69
N LEU A 245 -6.08 -26.59 -28.87
CA LEU A 245 -6.94 -25.47 -28.47
C LEU A 245 -8.31 -25.48 -29.18
N ASP A 246 -8.32 -25.83 -30.46
CA ASP A 246 -9.54 -25.93 -31.27
C ASP A 246 -10.45 -27.07 -30.79
N ALA A 247 -9.85 -28.21 -30.39
CA ALA A 247 -10.58 -29.33 -29.80
C ALA A 247 -11.21 -28.96 -28.45
N ILE A 248 -10.51 -28.15 -27.62
CA ILE A 248 -11.07 -27.64 -26.35
C ILE A 248 -12.32 -26.79 -26.63
N TYR A 249 -12.22 -25.80 -27.52
CA TYR A 249 -13.36 -24.94 -27.84
C TYR A 249 -14.50 -25.69 -28.53
N ALA A 250 -14.20 -26.64 -29.42
CA ALA A 250 -15.22 -27.47 -30.04
C ALA A 250 -15.99 -28.32 -29.02
N ALA A 251 -15.28 -28.89 -28.04
CA ALA A 251 -15.90 -29.65 -26.95
C ALA A 251 -16.81 -28.76 -26.09
N MET A 252 -16.37 -27.54 -25.74
CA MET A 252 -17.18 -26.57 -25.00
C MET A 252 -18.46 -26.22 -25.78
N ILE A 253 -18.34 -25.85 -27.06
CA ILE A 253 -19.50 -25.56 -27.93
C ILE A 253 -20.49 -26.73 -27.93
N ALA A 254 -19.99 -27.96 -28.05
CA ALA A 254 -20.83 -29.15 -28.10
C ALA A 254 -21.48 -29.50 -26.75
N ALA A 255 -20.80 -29.22 -25.63
CA ALA A 255 -21.24 -29.60 -24.30
C ALA A 255 -22.30 -28.64 -23.72
N ASP A 256 -22.06 -27.32 -23.81
CA ASP A 256 -22.88 -26.32 -23.14
C ASP A 256 -23.34 -25.16 -24.04
N GLY A 257 -23.02 -25.21 -25.34
CA GLY A 257 -23.35 -24.15 -26.30
C GLY A 257 -22.49 -22.90 -26.17
N PHE A 258 -21.28 -23.02 -25.60
CA PHE A 258 -20.32 -21.93 -25.50
C PHE A 258 -20.16 -21.15 -26.81
N ASP A 259 -20.13 -19.81 -26.74
CA ASP A 259 -19.88 -18.94 -27.88
C ASP A 259 -18.47 -18.30 -27.77
N PRO A 260 -17.48 -18.77 -28.56
CA PRO A 260 -16.15 -18.19 -28.56
C PRO A 260 -16.11 -16.72 -28.99
N ALA A 261 -17.03 -16.28 -29.86
CA ALA A 261 -17.08 -14.90 -30.32
C ALA A 261 -17.56 -13.97 -29.22
N PHE A 262 -18.57 -14.37 -28.45
CA PHE A 262 -19.02 -13.63 -27.27
C PHE A 262 -17.90 -13.52 -26.22
N ALA A 263 -17.24 -14.63 -25.91
CA ALA A 263 -16.13 -14.65 -24.94
C ALA A 263 -14.96 -13.76 -25.39
N ALA A 264 -14.55 -13.86 -26.66
CA ALA A 264 -13.53 -12.97 -27.24
C ALA A 264 -13.96 -11.50 -27.19
N GLY A 265 -15.25 -11.22 -27.42
CA GLY A 265 -15.84 -9.89 -27.27
C GLY A 265 -15.72 -9.34 -25.85
N ALA A 266 -16.01 -10.15 -24.82
CA ALA A 266 -15.86 -9.76 -23.42
C ALA A 266 -14.40 -9.44 -23.06
N VAL A 267 -13.45 -10.25 -23.53
CA VAL A 267 -12.01 -9.99 -23.37
C VAL A 267 -11.59 -8.70 -24.09
N ALA A 268 -12.08 -8.48 -25.31
CA ALA A 268 -11.79 -7.26 -26.07
C ALA A 268 -12.34 -6.00 -25.39
N VAL A 269 -13.54 -6.05 -24.81
CA VAL A 269 -14.11 -4.95 -24.01
C VAL A 269 -13.23 -4.67 -22.79
N TRP A 270 -12.80 -5.71 -22.07
CA TRP A 270 -11.88 -5.56 -20.94
C TRP A 270 -10.55 -4.89 -21.36
N VAL A 271 -9.91 -5.35 -22.44
CA VAL A 271 -8.70 -4.72 -22.99
C VAL A 271 -8.98 -3.26 -23.36
N GLY A 272 -10.07 -2.99 -24.08
CA GLY A 272 -10.42 -1.66 -24.57
C GLY A 272 -10.61 -0.65 -23.43
N VAL A 273 -11.38 -1.01 -22.39
CA VAL A 273 -11.62 -0.14 -21.22
C VAL A 273 -10.31 0.27 -20.55
N TRP A 274 -9.43 -0.69 -20.29
CA TRP A 274 -8.19 -0.41 -19.56
C TRP A 274 -7.13 0.27 -20.43
N LEU A 275 -7.09 -0.02 -21.72
CA LEU A 275 -6.22 0.67 -22.66
C LEU A 275 -6.63 2.14 -22.81
N VAL A 276 -7.94 2.42 -22.92
CA VAL A 276 -8.47 3.79 -22.95
C VAL A 276 -8.15 4.54 -21.66
N ALA A 277 -8.30 3.91 -20.49
CA ALA A 277 -7.94 4.52 -19.21
C ALA A 277 -6.43 4.89 -19.16
N ALA A 278 -5.54 3.96 -19.54
CA ALA A 278 -4.10 4.20 -19.56
C ALA A 278 -3.69 5.25 -20.60
N ALA A 279 -4.30 5.23 -21.79
CA ALA A 279 -4.08 6.22 -22.83
C ALA A 279 -4.55 7.61 -22.36
N GLY A 280 -5.71 7.71 -21.69
CA GLY A 280 -6.23 8.94 -21.12
C GLY A 280 -5.29 9.56 -20.09
N VAL A 281 -4.75 8.75 -19.17
CA VAL A 281 -3.72 9.20 -18.21
C VAL A 281 -2.47 9.68 -18.93
N THR A 282 -2.01 8.94 -19.94
CA THR A 282 -0.82 9.28 -20.73
C THR A 282 -1.01 10.61 -21.44
N VAL A 283 -2.05 10.74 -22.26
CA VAL A 283 -2.37 11.95 -23.02
C VAL A 283 -2.54 13.13 -22.07
N GLY A 284 -3.34 12.97 -21.02
CA GLY A 284 -3.55 14.00 -19.99
C GLY A 284 -2.23 14.49 -19.41
N SER A 285 -1.31 13.57 -19.08
CA SER A 285 0.01 13.91 -18.53
C SER A 285 0.94 14.63 -19.48
N LEU A 286 0.75 14.49 -20.81
CA LEU A 286 1.57 15.15 -21.83
C LEU A 286 1.06 16.55 -22.18
N THR A 287 -0.15 16.91 -21.77
CA THR A 287 -0.69 18.26 -21.97
C THR A 287 -0.09 19.29 -21.00
N ARG A 288 -0.26 20.58 -21.33
CA ARG A 288 0.04 21.69 -20.42
C ARG A 288 -0.81 21.64 -19.14
N GLY A 289 -2.10 21.29 -19.27
CA GLY A 289 -3.01 21.12 -18.14
C GLY A 289 -2.65 19.96 -17.22
N GLY A 290 -1.91 18.95 -17.71
CA GLY A 290 -1.44 17.81 -16.92
C GLY A 290 -0.27 18.09 -15.99
N ALA A 291 0.15 19.35 -15.79
CA ALA A 291 1.34 19.68 -14.99
C ALA A 291 1.25 19.14 -13.55
N TRP A 292 0.04 19.02 -13.01
CA TRP A 292 -0.23 18.43 -11.69
C TRP A 292 0.03 16.92 -11.62
N LEU A 293 0.10 16.20 -12.74
CA LEU A 293 0.40 14.77 -12.79
C LEU A 293 1.90 14.50 -12.60
N THR A 294 2.38 14.71 -11.39
CA THR A 294 3.77 14.38 -11.00
C THR A 294 4.09 12.90 -11.27
N PRO A 295 5.37 12.52 -11.47
CA PRO A 295 5.78 11.12 -11.65
C PRO A 295 5.20 10.14 -10.62
N ARG A 296 5.09 10.60 -9.37
CA ARG A 296 4.45 9.82 -8.29
C ARG A 296 2.97 9.59 -8.53
N ARG A 297 2.21 10.64 -8.92
CA ARG A 297 0.78 10.54 -9.22
C ARG A 297 0.55 9.63 -10.43
N LEU A 298 1.40 9.72 -11.45
CA LEU A 298 1.40 8.78 -12.57
C LEU A 298 1.64 7.35 -12.11
N GLY A 299 2.65 7.12 -11.26
CA GLY A 299 2.90 5.80 -10.68
C GLY A 299 1.69 5.24 -9.94
N ILE A 300 1.02 6.06 -9.10
CA ILE A 300 -0.21 5.67 -8.42
C ILE A 300 -1.29 5.27 -9.45
N LEU A 301 -1.55 6.12 -10.46
CA LEU A 301 -2.60 5.86 -11.45
C LEU A 301 -2.34 4.60 -12.26
N TYR A 302 -1.15 4.40 -12.81
CA TYR A 302 -0.84 3.20 -13.62
C TYR A 302 -0.83 1.93 -12.77
N LEU A 303 -0.29 1.96 -11.55
CA LEU A 303 -0.32 0.80 -10.66
C LEU A 303 -1.74 0.47 -10.20
N SER A 304 -2.59 1.48 -9.97
CA SER A 304 -4.02 1.28 -9.71
C SER A 304 -4.74 0.69 -10.92
N ILE A 305 -4.44 1.17 -12.15
CA ILE A 305 -4.98 0.61 -13.40
C ILE A 305 -4.57 -0.86 -13.54
N ILE A 306 -3.29 -1.19 -13.34
CA ILE A 306 -2.79 -2.58 -13.41
C ILE A 306 -3.51 -3.47 -12.40
N GLY A 307 -3.56 -3.04 -11.13
CA GLY A 307 -4.21 -3.81 -10.07
C GLY A 307 -5.70 -4.04 -10.35
N ALA A 308 -6.41 -2.99 -10.77
CA ALA A 308 -7.83 -3.08 -11.09
C ALA A 308 -8.10 -3.88 -12.37
N ALA A 309 -7.25 -3.77 -13.40
CA ALA A 309 -7.37 -4.55 -14.63
C ALA A 309 -7.22 -6.04 -14.36
N LEU A 310 -6.21 -6.43 -13.58
CA LEU A 310 -6.01 -7.84 -13.19
C LEU A 310 -7.11 -8.35 -12.27
N PHE A 311 -7.62 -7.54 -11.35
CA PHE A 311 -8.77 -7.91 -10.52
C PHE A 311 -10.03 -8.15 -11.38
N LEU A 312 -10.35 -7.20 -12.28
CA LEU A 312 -11.53 -7.32 -13.15
C LEU A 312 -11.35 -8.33 -14.30
N ARG A 313 -10.14 -8.86 -14.49
CA ARG A 313 -9.87 -9.96 -15.43
C ARG A 313 -10.71 -11.20 -15.10
N LEU A 314 -11.00 -11.44 -13.82
CA LEU A 314 -11.89 -12.51 -13.35
C LEU A 314 -13.23 -12.51 -14.10
N PHE A 315 -13.83 -11.33 -14.28
CA PHE A 315 -15.13 -11.20 -14.94
C PHE A 315 -15.02 -11.40 -16.45
N ALA A 316 -13.94 -10.90 -17.06
CA ALA A 316 -13.69 -11.07 -18.49
C ALA A 316 -13.48 -12.54 -18.87
N GLY A 317 -12.82 -13.32 -18.00
CA GLY A 317 -12.58 -14.75 -18.19
C GLY A 317 -13.64 -15.68 -17.64
N PHE A 318 -14.69 -15.15 -16.99
CA PHE A 318 -15.62 -15.95 -16.20
C PHE A 318 -16.34 -17.03 -17.02
N SER A 319 -16.89 -16.65 -18.18
CA SER A 319 -17.61 -17.59 -19.06
C SER A 319 -16.71 -18.69 -19.60
N ILE A 320 -15.48 -18.35 -20.01
CA ILE A 320 -14.46 -19.31 -20.47
C ILE A 320 -14.13 -20.29 -19.34
N GLY A 321 -13.88 -19.76 -18.14
CA GLY A 321 -13.51 -20.56 -16.97
C GLY A 321 -14.61 -21.55 -16.56
N MET A 322 -15.86 -21.09 -16.51
CA MET A 322 -17.01 -21.93 -16.19
C MET A 322 -17.22 -23.03 -17.24
N SER A 323 -17.22 -22.67 -18.53
CA SER A 323 -17.47 -23.65 -19.59
C SER A 323 -16.38 -24.73 -19.66
N ILE A 324 -15.11 -24.38 -19.45
CA ILE A 324 -14.02 -25.38 -19.34
C ILE A 324 -14.21 -26.27 -18.10
N ALA A 325 -14.60 -25.69 -16.96
CA ALA A 325 -14.84 -26.45 -15.73
C ALA A 325 -15.99 -27.45 -15.91
N ASP A 326 -17.10 -27.02 -16.52
CA ASP A 326 -18.28 -27.85 -16.74
C ASP A 326 -18.04 -28.92 -17.81
N THR A 327 -17.26 -28.61 -18.87
CA THR A 327 -16.97 -29.54 -19.96
C THR A 327 -15.94 -30.61 -19.59
N PHE A 328 -14.89 -30.23 -18.87
CA PHE A 328 -13.73 -31.09 -18.60
C PHE A 328 -13.57 -31.47 -17.13
N ALA A 329 -14.52 -31.11 -16.27
CA ALA A 329 -14.47 -31.32 -14.82
C ALA A 329 -13.20 -30.74 -14.17
N THR A 330 -12.69 -29.63 -14.70
CA THR A 330 -11.46 -28.98 -14.19
C THR A 330 -11.74 -28.13 -12.97
N SER A 331 -10.73 -27.95 -12.12
CA SER A 331 -10.84 -27.12 -10.92
C SER A 331 -10.40 -25.67 -11.19
N GLY A 332 -10.51 -24.82 -10.17
CA GLY A 332 -9.92 -23.48 -10.18
C GLY A 332 -8.39 -23.47 -9.97
N GLY A 333 -7.80 -24.61 -9.58
CA GLY A 333 -6.36 -24.72 -9.29
C GLY A 333 -5.48 -24.85 -10.53
N ASP A 334 -6.06 -25.36 -11.62
CA ASP A 334 -5.34 -25.61 -12.88
C ASP A 334 -5.27 -24.30 -13.67
N VAL A 335 -4.20 -23.54 -13.44
CA VAL A 335 -3.98 -22.24 -14.08
C VAL A 335 -2.61 -22.16 -14.71
N SER A 336 -2.53 -21.41 -15.81
CA SER A 336 -1.26 -21.16 -16.49
C SER A 336 -0.23 -20.50 -15.55
N ALA A 337 1.07 -20.67 -15.84
CA ALA A 337 2.14 -20.01 -15.09
C ALA A 337 2.01 -18.48 -15.10
N LEU A 338 1.51 -17.90 -16.20
CA LEU A 338 1.26 -16.47 -16.31
C LEU A 338 0.09 -16.03 -15.44
N SER A 339 -1.00 -16.80 -15.38
CA SER A 339 -2.08 -16.58 -14.42
C SER A 339 -1.54 -16.56 -12.99
N GLN A 340 -0.66 -17.51 -12.61
CA GLN A 340 -0.02 -17.50 -11.28
C GLN A 340 0.79 -16.23 -11.03
N ALA A 341 1.52 -15.72 -12.04
CA ALA A 341 2.24 -14.46 -11.93
C ALA A 341 1.28 -13.26 -11.74
N PHE A 342 0.18 -13.19 -12.49
CA PHE A 342 -0.80 -12.11 -12.38
C PHE A 342 -1.49 -12.04 -11.02
N HIS A 343 -1.69 -13.19 -10.37
CA HIS A 343 -2.21 -13.24 -9.00
C HIS A 343 -1.33 -12.49 -8.00
N LEU A 344 -0.02 -12.38 -8.24
CA LEU A 344 0.88 -11.57 -7.41
C LEU A 344 0.98 -10.13 -7.91
N ILE A 345 1.09 -9.93 -9.23
CA ILE A 345 1.31 -8.60 -9.83
C ILE A 345 0.14 -7.64 -9.50
N GLY A 346 -1.10 -8.10 -9.59
CA GLY A 346 -2.27 -7.24 -9.35
C GLY A 346 -2.31 -6.65 -7.93
N PRO A 347 -2.34 -7.50 -6.88
CA PRO A 347 -2.32 -7.05 -5.49
C PRO A 347 -1.07 -6.24 -5.13
N LEU A 348 0.11 -6.65 -5.60
CA LEU A 348 1.36 -5.90 -5.35
C LEU A 348 1.33 -4.52 -6.00
N SER A 349 0.74 -4.39 -7.19
CA SER A 349 0.55 -3.10 -7.85
C SER A 349 -0.40 -2.21 -7.03
N PHE A 350 -1.50 -2.78 -6.52
CA PHE A 350 -2.44 -2.04 -5.67
C PHE A 350 -1.78 -1.60 -4.34
N ALA A 351 -1.03 -2.50 -3.71
CA ALA A 351 -0.25 -2.22 -2.51
C ALA A 351 0.77 -1.09 -2.75
N ALA A 352 1.52 -1.16 -3.86
CA ALA A 352 2.49 -0.14 -4.23
C ALA A 352 1.81 1.22 -4.47
N ALA A 353 0.65 1.25 -5.15
CA ALA A 353 -0.14 2.48 -5.35
C ALA A 353 -0.57 3.09 -4.00
N LEU A 354 -1.06 2.27 -3.06
CA LEU A 354 -1.46 2.71 -1.72
C LEU A 354 -0.28 3.26 -0.92
N LEU A 355 0.87 2.60 -0.94
CA LEU A 355 2.08 3.07 -0.26
C LEU A 355 2.58 4.39 -0.87
N LEU A 356 2.56 4.50 -2.20
CA LEU A 356 2.84 5.75 -2.90
C LEU A 356 1.79 6.82 -2.59
N PHE A 357 0.55 6.50 -2.24
CA PHE A 357 -0.38 7.52 -1.76
C PHE A 357 -0.05 7.95 -0.32
N GLY A 358 0.15 6.98 0.58
CA GLY A 358 0.33 7.21 2.02
C GLY A 358 1.60 7.97 2.39
N TRP A 359 2.71 7.67 1.71
CA TRP A 359 4.02 8.24 2.00
C TRP A 359 4.28 9.59 1.31
N ALA A 360 3.24 10.31 0.88
CA ALA A 360 3.42 11.58 0.19
C ALA A 360 4.19 12.57 1.08
N PRO A 361 5.21 13.29 0.56
CA PRO A 361 5.98 14.25 1.36
C PRO A 361 5.05 15.34 1.89
N ALA A 362 5.34 15.84 3.08
CA ALA A 362 4.65 17.01 3.63
C ALA A 362 4.69 18.16 2.62
N GLY A 363 3.60 18.92 2.51
CA GLY A 363 3.58 20.17 1.75
C GLY A 363 4.62 21.12 2.34
N ARG A 364 5.52 21.70 1.53
CA ARG A 364 6.33 22.81 2.02
C ARG A 364 5.42 24.04 2.07
N ARG A 365 5.50 24.80 3.17
CA ARG A 365 4.94 26.16 3.17
C ARG A 365 5.79 27.02 2.25
N THR A 366 5.14 27.78 1.39
CA THR A 366 5.73 29.00 0.83
C THR A 366 6.05 29.93 1.99
N THR A 367 7.34 30.16 2.24
CA THR A 367 7.85 31.02 3.31
C THR A 367 7.64 32.52 3.01
N GLY A 368 6.50 32.89 2.44
CA GLY A 368 6.28 34.21 1.84
C GLY A 368 5.35 35.15 2.60
N VAL A 369 4.64 34.70 3.64
CA VAL A 369 3.80 35.61 4.44
C VAL A 369 4.44 35.76 5.82
N PRO A 370 5.02 36.91 6.15
CA PRO A 370 5.38 37.22 7.52
C PRO A 370 4.09 37.17 8.33
N VAL A 371 4.04 36.24 9.29
CA VAL A 371 3.00 36.29 10.33
C VAL A 371 3.31 37.56 11.10
N ALA A 372 2.51 38.61 10.87
CA ALA A 372 2.53 39.77 11.73
C ALA A 372 2.30 39.27 13.16
N ALA A 373 3.26 39.54 14.03
CA ALA A 373 3.12 39.28 15.45
C ALA A 373 1.97 40.17 15.95
N THR A 374 0.87 39.55 16.34
CA THR A 374 -0.19 40.17 17.15
C THR A 374 -0.31 39.40 18.43
#